data_AF-A0A4Z0R5I4-F1
#
_entry.id   AF-A0A4Z0R5I4-F1
#
_cell.length_a   1.000
_cell.length_b   1.000
_cell.length_c   1.000
_cell.angle_alpha   90.00
_cell.angle_beta   90.00
_cell.angle_gamma   90.00
#
_symmetry.space_group_name_H-M   'P 1'
#
loop_
_entity.id
_entity.type
_entity.pdbx_description
1 polymer ?
#
loop_
_entity_poly.entity_id
_entity_poly.type
_entity_poly.pdbx_seq_one_letter_code
_entity_poly.pdbx_strand_id
1 'polypeptide(L)'
;MGLFCRVRMKKYNSYKGGVGKVAPNLLERNFKADKPFEKLTTDVTEFSLFGKKLYLSPLLDLYNGELIAFSLSEHPNFRMIVEMLEKRVTLSSRL
;
A
#
# COMPACT_ATOMS: atom_id res chain seq x y z
N MET A 1 49.41 -19.80 8.79
CA MET A 1 49.30 -18.35 8.55
C MET A 1 47.99 -18.08 7.82
N GLY A 2 46.90 -17.87 8.57
CA GLY A 2 45.54 -17.73 8.01
C GLY A 2 45.18 -16.27 7.76
N LEU A 3 44.89 -15.93 6.49
CA LEU A 3 44.37 -14.62 6.09
C LEU A 3 42.86 -14.57 6.34
N PHE A 4 42.41 -13.60 7.13
CA PHE A 4 40.99 -13.28 7.27
C PHE A 4 40.73 -11.85 6.80
N CYS A 5 39.80 -11.68 5.86
CA CYS A 5 39.40 -10.38 5.36
C CYS A 5 38.25 -9.82 6.23
N ARG A 6 38.52 -8.87 7.11
CA ARG A 6 37.51 -8.19 7.96
C ARG A 6 36.79 -7.09 7.17
N VAL A 7 36.03 -7.45 6.13
CA VAL A 7 35.20 -6.46 5.41
C VAL A 7 33.86 -6.32 6.13
N ARG A 8 33.55 -5.11 6.61
CA ARG A 8 32.24 -4.77 7.14
C ARG A 8 31.22 -4.78 5.98
N MET A 9 30.28 -5.72 5.99
CA MET A 9 29.21 -5.75 4.99
C MET A 9 28.45 -4.42 5.02
N LYS A 10 28.39 -3.72 3.88
CA LYS A 10 27.52 -2.55 3.72
C LYS A 10 26.09 -3.03 3.48
N LYS A 11 25.12 -2.40 4.15
CA LYS A 11 23.70 -2.59 3.84
C LYS A 11 23.44 -2.17 2.39
N TYR A 12 22.66 -2.98 1.68
CA TYR A 12 22.22 -2.68 0.33
C TYR A 12 21.44 -1.35 0.30
N ASN A 13 21.74 -0.51 -0.69
CA ASN A 13 21.00 0.72 -0.97
C ASN A 13 20.68 0.77 -2.47
N SER A 14 19.40 0.57 -2.82
CA SER A 14 18.91 0.66 -4.21
C SER A 14 18.74 2.10 -4.70
N TYR A 15 18.79 3.09 -3.80
CA TYR A 15 18.64 4.49 -4.15
C TYR A 15 19.87 4.95 -4.93
N LYS A 16 19.70 5.14 -6.25
CA LYS A 16 20.76 5.59 -7.16
C LYS A 16 20.96 7.12 -7.16
N GLY A 17 20.32 7.86 -6.25
CA GLY A 17 20.26 9.32 -6.29
C GLY A 17 19.10 9.84 -7.14
N GLY A 18 19.16 11.12 -7.53
CA GLY A 18 18.18 11.75 -8.43
C GLY A 18 18.36 11.30 -9.88
N VAL A 19 18.10 10.03 -10.17
CA VAL A 19 18.14 9.47 -11.52
C VAL A 19 16.72 9.42 -12.07
N GLY A 20 16.41 10.27 -13.05
CA GLY A 20 15.11 10.32 -13.74
C GLY A 20 14.22 11.52 -13.35
N LYS A 21 12.99 11.54 -13.86
CA LYS A 21 11.98 12.56 -13.57
C LYS A 21 11.28 12.21 -12.25
N VAL A 22 11.50 13.02 -11.21
CA VAL A 22 10.78 12.89 -9.94
C VAL A 22 9.34 13.36 -10.15
N ALA A 23 8.37 12.49 -9.89
CA ALA A 23 6.96 12.88 -9.89
C ALA A 23 6.68 13.87 -8.75
N PRO A 24 5.84 14.89 -8.95
CA PRO A 24 5.48 15.83 -7.88
C PRO A 24 4.79 15.08 -6.73
N ASN A 25 5.15 15.41 -5.50
CA ASN A 25 4.45 14.90 -4.32
C ASN A 25 3.12 15.64 -4.17
N LEU A 26 2.07 15.16 -4.83
CA LEU A 26 0.74 15.79 -4.83
C LEU A 26 0.08 15.82 -3.45
N LEU A 27 0.43 14.88 -2.56
CA LEU A 27 -0.19 14.80 -1.24
C LEU A 27 0.46 15.74 -0.23
N GLU A 28 1.77 16.00 -0.32
CA GLU A 28 2.51 16.81 0.66
C GLU A 28 2.25 16.43 2.14
N ARG A 29 1.99 15.14 2.42
CA ARG A 29 1.55 14.62 3.74
C ARG A 29 0.21 15.19 4.24
N ASN A 30 -0.57 15.82 3.38
CA ASN A 30 -1.94 16.24 3.65
C ASN A 30 -2.91 15.08 3.39
N PHE A 31 -3.17 14.30 4.45
CA PHE A 31 -4.11 13.19 4.46
C PHE A 31 -5.55 13.59 4.79
N LYS A 32 -5.89 14.88 4.79
CA LYS A 32 -7.26 15.36 4.98
C LYS A 32 -7.87 15.73 3.62
N ALA A 33 -9.10 15.31 3.38
CA ALA A 33 -9.89 15.73 2.22
C ALA A 33 -11.04 16.64 2.67
N ASP A 34 -11.44 17.59 1.82
CA ASP A 34 -12.54 18.51 2.12
C ASP A 34 -13.87 18.03 1.50
N LYS A 35 -13.81 17.10 0.54
CA LYS A 35 -14.97 16.49 -0.11
C LYS A 35 -14.84 14.95 -0.18
N PRO A 36 -15.96 14.22 -0.19
CA PRO A 36 -15.95 12.79 -0.44
C PRO A 36 -15.21 12.43 -1.73
N PHE A 37 -14.47 11.33 -1.71
CA PHE A 37 -13.76 10.74 -2.85
C PHE A 37 -12.65 11.59 -3.49
N GLU A 38 -12.26 12.71 -2.87
CA GLU A 38 -11.16 13.55 -3.34
C GLU A 38 -9.80 12.87 -3.12
N LYS A 39 -9.63 12.20 -1.98
CA LYS A 39 -8.42 11.45 -1.65
C LYS A 39 -8.81 10.10 -1.07
N LEU A 40 -8.40 9.05 -1.75
CA LEU A 40 -8.58 7.68 -1.29
C LEU A 40 -7.23 7.14 -0.83
N THR A 41 -7.25 6.37 0.24
CA THR A 41 -6.06 5.67 0.73
C THR A 41 -6.30 4.17 0.75
N THR A 42 -5.23 3.43 0.52
CA THR A 42 -5.21 1.97 0.56
C THR A 42 -4.04 1.53 1.40
N ASP A 43 -4.27 0.51 2.22
CA ASP A 43 -3.20 -0.16 2.95
C ASP A 43 -3.20 -1.67 2.65
N VAL A 44 -2.17 -2.38 3.10
CA VAL A 44 -2.17 -3.84 3.17
C VAL A 44 -1.74 -4.26 4.57
N THR A 45 -2.70 -4.74 5.34
CA THR A 45 -2.47 -5.14 6.73
C THR A 45 -2.45 -6.67 6.84
N GLU A 46 -1.40 -7.23 7.45
CA GLU A 46 -1.32 -8.66 7.82
C GLU A 46 -1.95 -8.89 9.19
N PHE A 47 -2.77 -9.93 9.30
CA PHE A 47 -3.30 -10.41 10.57
C PHE A 47 -3.18 -11.94 10.65
N SER A 48 -2.86 -12.43 11.84
CA SER A 48 -2.78 -13.86 12.11
C SER A 48 -4.07 -14.31 12.80
N LEU A 49 -4.80 -15.22 12.15
CA LEU A 49 -6.04 -15.80 12.66
C LEU A 49 -5.93 -17.32 12.62
N PHE A 50 -6.13 -17.96 13.77
CA PHE A 50 -6.18 -19.43 13.87
C PHE A 50 -4.97 -20.15 13.25
N GLY A 51 -3.77 -19.57 13.41
CA GLY A 51 -2.53 -20.13 12.83
C GLY A 51 -2.35 -19.90 11.33
N LYS A 52 -3.26 -19.18 10.68
CA LYS A 52 -3.14 -18.74 9.29
C LYS A 52 -2.84 -17.25 9.20
N LYS A 53 -2.15 -16.85 8.14
CA LYS A 53 -1.95 -15.45 7.78
C LYS A 53 -3.06 -15.02 6.83
N LEU A 54 -3.65 -13.86 7.10
CA LEU A 54 -4.64 -13.24 6.25
C LEU A 54 -4.23 -11.79 6.03
N TYR A 55 -4.46 -11.30 4.83
CA TYR A 55 -4.08 -9.97 4.38
C TYR A 55 -5.34 -9.23 3.98
N LEU A 56 -5.49 -8.00 4.46
CA LEU A 56 -6.62 -7.12 4.19
C LEU A 56 -6.10 -5.94 3.40
N SER A 57 -6.75 -5.67 2.28
CA SER A 57 -6.56 -4.42 1.55
C SER A 57 -7.84 -3.59 1.65
N PRO A 58 -7.88 -2.60 2.56
CA PRO A 58 -8.99 -1.68 2.67
C PRO A 58 -8.79 -0.47 1.75
N LEU A 59 -9.88 0.08 1.24
CA LEU A 59 -9.95 1.35 0.55
C LEU A 59 -10.76 2.32 1.39
N LEU A 60 -10.08 3.34 1.91
CA LEU A 60 -10.68 4.34 2.81
C LEU A 60 -10.82 5.68 2.10
N ASP A 61 -11.91 6.38 2.38
CA ASP A 61 -12.06 7.79 2.02
C ASP A 61 -11.47 8.67 3.12
N LEU A 62 -10.54 9.57 2.76
CA LEU A 62 -9.88 10.48 3.69
C LEU A 62 -10.75 11.69 4.09
N TYR A 63 -11.96 11.81 3.55
CA TYR A 63 -12.93 12.83 3.98
C TYR A 63 -13.56 12.46 5.34
N ASN A 64 -14.13 11.26 5.45
CA ASN A 64 -14.90 10.79 6.60
C ASN A 64 -14.32 9.52 7.25
N GLY A 65 -13.25 8.93 6.69
CA GLY A 65 -12.67 7.67 7.16
C GLY A 65 -13.50 6.44 6.79
N GLU A 66 -14.46 6.55 5.88
CA GLU A 66 -15.36 5.45 5.53
C GLU A 66 -14.63 4.36 4.73
N LEU A 67 -14.94 3.10 5.06
CA LEU A 67 -14.48 1.94 4.30
C LEU A 67 -15.34 1.75 3.06
N ILE A 68 -14.77 2.09 1.92
CA ILE A 68 -15.48 2.08 0.65
C ILE A 68 -15.48 0.69 0.02
N ALA A 69 -14.36 -0.01 0.07
CA ALA A 69 -14.21 -1.35 -0.47
C ALA A 69 -13.10 -2.10 0.28
N PHE A 70 -13.14 -3.42 0.25
CA PHE A 70 -12.07 -4.24 0.79
C PHE A 70 -11.92 -5.58 0.05
N SER A 71 -10.74 -6.16 0.15
CA SER A 71 -10.44 -7.54 -0.26
C SER A 71 -9.62 -8.25 0.81
N LEU A 72 -9.76 -9.57 0.84
CA LEU A 72 -9.07 -10.46 1.77
C LEU A 72 -8.34 -11.55 0.97
N SER A 73 -7.13 -11.90 1.40
CA SER A 73 -6.39 -13.01 0.80
C SER A 73 -5.47 -13.67 1.81
N GLU A 74 -5.22 -14.97 1.67
CA GLU A 74 -4.23 -15.70 2.50
C GLU A 74 -2.78 -15.30 2.14
N HIS A 75 -2.57 -14.57 1.03
CA HIS A 75 -1.27 -14.11 0.57
C HIS A 75 -1.30 -12.64 0.12
N PRO A 76 -0.20 -11.87 0.31
CA PRO A 76 -0.12 -10.49 -0.14
C PRO A 76 0.12 -10.45 -1.65
N ASN A 77 -0.96 -10.55 -2.44
CA ASN A 77 -0.90 -10.56 -3.89
C ASN A 77 -1.51 -9.29 -4.51
N PHE A 78 -1.04 -8.95 -5.71
CA PHE A 78 -1.55 -7.82 -6.49
C PHE A 78 -3.03 -7.99 -6.85
N ARG A 79 -3.48 -9.24 -7.02
CA ARG A 79 -4.86 -9.58 -7.37
C ARG A 79 -5.86 -9.03 -6.35
N MET A 80 -5.57 -9.10 -5.04
CA MET A 80 -6.49 -8.56 -4.03
C MET A 80 -6.69 -7.04 -4.20
N ILE A 81 -5.64 -6.32 -4.57
CA ILE A 81 -5.70 -4.86 -4.76
C ILE A 81 -6.60 -4.54 -5.96
N VAL A 82 -6.41 -5.26 -7.06
CA VAL A 82 -7.25 -5.13 -8.26
C VAL A 82 -8.71 -5.46 -7.95
N GLU A 83 -8.98 -6.57 -7.27
CA GLU A 83 -10.34 -6.96 -6.89
C GLU A 83 -11.03 -5.91 -6.01
N MET A 84 -10.29 -5.30 -5.08
CA MET A 84 -10.81 -4.20 -4.26
C MET A 84 -11.16 -2.97 -5.12
N LEU A 85 -10.31 -2.60 -6.08
CA LEU A 85 -10.55 -1.46 -6.97
C LEU A 85 -11.74 -1.72 -7.91
N GLU A 86 -11.90 -2.95 -8.41
CA GLU A 86 -13.04 -3.35 -9.23
C GLU A 86 -14.35 -3.30 -8.44
N LYS A 87 -14.35 -3.72 -7.16
CA LYS A 87 -15.51 -3.60 -6.27
C LYS A 87 -15.95 -2.13 -6.12
N ARG A 88 -15.00 -1.22 -5.96
CA ARG A 88 -15.26 0.23 -5.90
C ARG A 88 -15.94 0.74 -7.16
N VAL A 89 -15.39 0.42 -8.35
CA VAL A 89 -15.97 0.85 -9.64
C VAL A 89 -17.38 0.30 -9.81
N THR A 90 -17.59 -0.96 -9.45
CA THR A 90 -18.92 -1.61 -9.53
C THR A 90 -19.93 -0.94 -8.59
N LEU A 91 -19.53 -0.58 -7.37
CA LEU A 91 -20.39 0.15 -6.42
C LEU A 91 -20.78 1.52 -6.96
N SER A 92 -19.85 2.22 -7.62
CA SER A 92 -20.15 3.52 -8.24
C SER A 92 -21.14 3.43 -9.39
N SER A 93 -21.19 2.31 -10.12
CA SER A 93 -22.16 2.10 -11.21
C SER A 93 -23.57 1.72 -10.75
N ARG A 94 -23.76 1.46 -9.46
CA ARG A 94 -25.05 1.07 -8.85
C ARG A 94 -25.74 2.20 -8.10
N LEU A 95 -25.07 3.34 -7.95
CA LEU A 95 -25.57 4.59 -7.39
C LEU A 95 -25.87 5.57 -8.53
#